data_AF-A0A660VQM6-F1
#
_entry.id   AF-A0A660VQM6-F1
#
_cell.length_a   1.000
_cell.length_b   1.000
_cell.length_c   1.000
_cell.angle_alpha   90.00
_cell.angle_beta   90.00
_cell.angle_gamma   90.00
#
_symmetry.space_group_name_H-M   'P 1'
#
loop_
_entity.id
_entity.type
_entity.pdbx_description
1 polymer ?
#
loop_
_entity_poly.entity_id
_entity_poly.type
_entity_poly.pdbx_seq_one_letter_code
_entity_poly.pdbx_strand_id
1 'polypeptide(L)'
;MKVIALTRTSSIGPSTRYRIEQYLPALAQQGIEVRTRPLFGATWFAILERPPGPLRTLLKGGYSLARLVARTAQVLCARASDADLILVEQQLFPYLPAWVELALWPRRIPTIVEFDDAIYLTRGHGKKLPHLWRRARLVIVGNRFLEQAARPHAGQIAVIPTTVDLARYEAARATQLRRRA
;
A
#
# COMPACT_ATOMS: atom_id res chain seq x y z
N MET A 1 17.93 0.40 11.12
CA MET A 1 16.90 -0.62 10.82
C MET A 1 16.63 -0.64 9.33
N LYS A 2 16.56 -1.82 8.71
CA LYS A 2 16.30 -2.02 7.27
C LYS A 2 14.86 -2.50 7.05
N VAL A 3 14.11 -1.78 6.23
CA VAL A 3 12.71 -2.08 5.92
C VAL A 3 12.54 -2.27 4.42
N ILE A 4 11.85 -3.34 4.01
CA ILE A 4 11.38 -3.49 2.63
C ILE A 4 9.89 -3.16 2.58
N ALA A 5 9.53 -2.13 1.81
CA ALA A 5 8.14 -1.72 1.60
C ALA A 5 7.62 -2.25 0.26
N LEU A 6 6.72 -3.24 0.31
CA LEU A 6 6.01 -3.79 -0.83
C LEU A 6 4.78 -2.92 -1.15
N THR A 7 5.02 -1.79 -1.80
CA THR A 7 4.00 -0.75 -2.06
C THR A 7 3.07 -1.13 -3.23
N ARG A 8 1.84 -0.65 -3.22
CA ARG A 8 0.85 -0.89 -4.29
C ARG A 8 1.24 -0.15 -5.56
N THR A 9 1.71 1.08 -5.42
CA THR A 9 2.10 1.94 -6.54
C THR A 9 3.48 2.56 -6.32
N SER A 10 4.04 3.20 -7.35
CA SER A 10 5.12 4.17 -7.16
C SER A 10 4.57 5.50 -6.63
N SER A 11 5.43 6.50 -6.43
CA SER A 11 5.14 7.89 -6.05
C SER A 11 4.01 8.60 -6.84
N ILE A 12 3.65 8.07 -8.01
CA ILE A 12 2.52 8.56 -8.82
C ILE A 12 1.19 8.31 -8.09
N GLY A 13 1.06 7.17 -7.41
CA GLY A 13 -0.14 6.84 -6.68
C GLY A 13 -0.24 7.58 -5.35
N PRO A 14 -1.39 8.22 -5.05
CA PRO A 14 -1.54 9.06 -3.86
C PRO A 14 -1.44 8.25 -2.57
N SER A 15 -2.00 7.03 -2.52
CA SER A 15 -1.91 6.14 -1.35
C SER A 15 -0.46 5.92 -0.95
N THR A 16 0.38 5.36 -1.84
CA THR A 16 1.80 5.16 -1.53
C THR A 16 2.51 6.46 -1.18
N ARG A 17 2.24 7.54 -1.93
CA ARG A 17 2.91 8.83 -1.74
C ARG A 17 2.68 9.41 -0.35
N TYR A 18 1.42 9.45 0.12
CA TYR A 18 1.07 10.07 1.41
C TYR A 18 1.11 9.08 2.57
N ARG A 19 0.94 7.78 2.34
CA ARG A 19 0.95 6.82 3.46
C ARG A 19 2.35 6.32 3.81
N ILE A 20 3.25 6.31 2.83
CA ILE A 20 4.57 5.69 2.97
C ILE A 20 5.68 6.65 2.57
N GLU A 21 5.68 7.14 1.34
CA GLU A 21 6.86 7.84 0.79
C GLU A 21 7.13 9.20 1.43
N GLN A 22 6.09 9.93 1.88
CA GLN A 22 6.29 11.22 2.55
C GLN A 22 7.08 11.10 3.86
N TYR A 23 7.01 9.93 4.52
CA TYR A 23 7.68 9.72 5.80
C TYR A 23 9.13 9.24 5.64
N LEU A 24 9.58 8.90 4.43
CA LEU A 24 10.92 8.36 4.21
C LEU A 24 12.04 9.28 4.71
N PRO A 25 12.01 10.62 4.50
CA PRO A 25 13.05 11.50 5.03
C PRO A 25 13.11 11.48 6.55
N ALA A 26 11.96 11.55 7.23
CA ALA A 26 11.89 11.52 8.68
C ALA A 26 12.35 10.17 9.25
N LEU A 27 11.98 9.05 8.60
CA LEU A 27 12.45 7.71 8.97
C LEU A 27 13.97 7.58 8.79
N ALA A 28 14.53 8.11 7.70
CA ALA A 28 15.96 8.09 7.44
C ALA A 28 16.76 8.87 8.49
N GLN A 29 16.25 10.01 8.96
CA GLN A 29 16.85 10.78 10.08
C GLN A 29 16.90 9.98 11.39
N GLN A 30 16.01 9.00 11.56
CA GLN A 30 16.00 8.08 12.70
C GLN A 30 16.81 6.79 12.44
N GLY A 31 17.62 6.74 11.38
CA GLY A 31 18.42 5.56 11.02
C GLY A 31 17.59 4.38 10.47
N ILE A 32 16.39 4.65 9.97
CA ILE A 32 15.51 3.65 9.35
C ILE A 32 15.63 3.79 7.83
N GLU A 33 16.25 2.81 7.20
CA GLU A 33 16.36 2.71 5.74
C GLU A 33 15.16 1.94 5.19
N VAL A 34 14.33 2.59 4.36
CA VAL A 34 13.17 1.95 3.72
C VAL A 34 13.41 1.84 2.23
N ARG A 35 13.33 0.62 1.69
CA ARG A 35 13.42 0.34 0.26
C ARG A 35 12.04 -0.01 -0.29
N THR A 36 11.46 0.87 -1.11
CA THR A 36 10.17 0.63 -1.75
C THR A 36 10.30 -0.30 -2.96
N ARG A 37 9.28 -1.13 -3.17
CA ARG A 37 9.17 -2.12 -4.26
C ARG A 37 7.75 -2.07 -4.82
N PRO A 38 7.44 -1.14 -5.74
CA PRO A 38 6.08 -0.92 -6.22
C PRO A 38 5.54 -2.06 -7.07
N LEU A 39 4.26 -2.40 -6.89
CA LEU A 39 3.56 -3.35 -7.75
C LEU A 39 3.24 -2.71 -9.10
N PHE A 40 2.66 -1.52 -9.10
CA PHE A 40 2.30 -0.79 -10.31
C PHE A 40 3.11 0.50 -10.44
N GLY A 41 3.65 0.78 -11.62
CA GLY A 41 4.40 2.01 -11.93
C GLY A 41 3.69 2.89 -12.95
N ALA A 42 4.42 3.84 -13.54
CA ALA A 42 3.89 4.81 -14.52
C ALA A 42 3.10 4.16 -15.67
N THR A 43 3.57 3.02 -16.20
CA THR A 43 2.89 2.29 -17.28
C THR A 43 1.47 1.88 -16.91
N TRP A 44 1.21 1.53 -15.64
CA TRP A 44 -0.14 1.21 -15.19
C TRP A 44 -1.09 2.39 -15.33
N PHE A 45 -0.65 3.57 -14.90
CA PHE A 45 -1.43 4.80 -14.98
C PHE A 45 -1.66 5.22 -16.43
N ALA A 46 -0.63 5.13 -17.29
CA ALA A 46 -0.77 5.37 -18.72
C ALA A 46 -1.79 4.43 -19.39
N ILE A 47 -1.89 3.16 -18.97
CA ILE A 47 -2.93 2.24 -19.44
C ILE A 47 -4.32 2.67 -18.94
N LEU A 48 -4.42 3.18 -17.71
CA LEU A 48 -5.69 3.63 -17.12
C LEU A 48 -6.21 4.94 -17.72
N GLU A 49 -5.33 5.82 -18.21
CA GLU A 49 -5.67 7.06 -18.91
C GLU A 49 -6.28 6.80 -20.30
N ARG A 50 -6.05 5.62 -20.88
CA ARG A 50 -6.68 5.25 -22.16
C ARG A 50 -8.22 5.19 -22.03
N PRO A 51 -8.96 5.50 -23.10
CA PRO A 51 -10.40 5.30 -23.13
C PRO A 51 -10.80 3.85 -22.78
N PRO A 52 -11.95 3.63 -22.12
CA PRO A 52 -12.45 2.29 -21.86
C PRO A 52 -12.69 1.56 -23.18
N GLY A 53 -12.22 0.32 -23.28
CA GLY A 53 -12.33 -0.49 -24.49
C GLY A 53 -11.52 -1.79 -24.42
N PRO A 54 -11.67 -2.70 -25.40
CA PRO A 54 -11.05 -4.03 -25.37
C PRO A 54 -9.52 -3.95 -25.30
N LEU A 55 -8.91 -3.01 -26.03
CA LEU A 55 -7.46 -2.79 -25.98
C LEU A 55 -6.97 -2.40 -24.58
N ARG A 56 -7.68 -1.49 -23.90
CA ARG A 56 -7.34 -1.12 -22.53
C ARG A 56 -7.45 -2.32 -21.59
N THR A 57 -8.51 -3.11 -21.71
CA THR A 57 -8.69 -4.32 -20.90
C THR A 57 -7.58 -5.33 -21.13
N LEU A 58 -7.19 -5.57 -22.38
CA LEU A 58 -6.10 -6.49 -22.75
C LEU A 58 -4.76 -6.02 -22.17
N LEU A 59 -4.39 -4.76 -22.40
CA LEU A 59 -3.15 -4.17 -21.89
C LEU A 59 -3.11 -4.20 -20.36
N LYS A 60 -4.23 -3.83 -19.72
CA LYS A 60 -4.37 -3.86 -18.26
C LYS A 60 -4.20 -5.28 -17.72
N GLY A 61 -4.82 -6.26 -18.35
CA GLY A 61 -4.73 -7.68 -17.97
C GLY A 61 -3.31 -8.21 -18.10
N GLY A 62 -2.70 -8.07 -19.27
CA GLY A 62 -1.33 -8.53 -19.53
C GLY A 62 -0.29 -7.85 -18.63
N TYR A 63 -0.38 -6.53 -18.48
CA TYR A 63 0.49 -5.80 -17.56
C TYR A 63 0.28 -6.23 -16.10
N SER A 64 -0.98 -6.35 -15.66
CA SER A 64 -1.27 -6.82 -14.29
C SER A 64 -0.64 -8.17 -14.02
N LEU A 65 -0.82 -9.12 -14.94
CA LEU A 65 -0.26 -10.47 -14.80
C LEU A 65 1.26 -10.44 -14.70
N ALA A 66 1.94 -9.72 -15.60
CA ALA A 66 3.40 -9.57 -15.55
C ALA A 66 3.88 -8.95 -14.22
N ARG A 67 3.13 -7.97 -13.69
CA ARG A 67 3.45 -7.35 -12.39
C ARG A 67 3.17 -8.27 -11.20
N LEU A 68 2.16 -9.13 -11.26
CA LEU A 68 1.95 -10.15 -10.23
C LEU A 68 3.11 -11.16 -10.20
N VAL A 69 3.61 -11.59 -11.37
CA VAL A 69 4.79 -12.47 -11.44
C VAL A 69 6.02 -11.77 -10.86
N ALA A 70 6.27 -10.51 -11.25
CA ALA A 70 7.36 -9.71 -10.68
C ALA A 70 7.23 -9.53 -9.17
N ARG A 71 6.00 -9.36 -8.66
CA ARG A 71 5.71 -9.25 -7.22
C ARG A 71 6.03 -10.54 -6.48
N THR A 72 5.79 -11.70 -7.07
CA THR A 72 6.24 -12.97 -6.47
C THR A 72 7.74 -12.98 -6.25
N ALA A 73 8.54 -12.59 -7.25
CA ALA A 73 9.99 -12.46 -7.10
C ALA A 73 10.37 -11.44 -6.01
N GLN A 74 9.73 -10.26 -5.99
CA GLN A 74 9.96 -9.25 -4.95
C GLN A 74 9.69 -9.78 -3.54
N VAL A 75 8.60 -10.54 -3.33
CA VAL A 75 8.26 -11.15 -2.04
C VAL A 75 9.28 -12.21 -1.66
N LEU A 76 9.70 -13.06 -2.59
CA LEU A 76 10.70 -14.09 -2.34
C LEU A 76 12.06 -13.47 -1.99
N CYS A 77 12.50 -12.43 -2.71
CA CYS A 77 13.70 -11.68 -2.39
C CYS A 77 13.60 -11.01 -1.00
N ALA A 78 12.46 -10.38 -0.69
CA ALA A 78 12.24 -9.76 0.62
C ALA A 78 12.34 -10.79 1.76
N ARG A 79 11.78 -11.99 1.56
CA ARG A 79 11.85 -13.10 2.53
C ARG A 79 13.27 -13.63 2.77
N ALA A 80 14.13 -13.54 1.77
CA ALA A 80 15.52 -14.01 1.83
C ALA A 80 16.51 -12.88 2.17
N SER A 81 16.02 -11.65 2.32
CA SER A 81 16.86 -10.49 2.64
C SER A 81 17.25 -10.43 4.12
N ASP A 82 18.17 -9.53 4.43
CA ASP A 82 18.59 -9.12 5.77
C ASP A 82 17.73 -7.99 6.34
N ALA A 83 16.50 -7.81 5.84
CA ALA A 83 15.59 -6.79 6.35
C ALA A 83 15.08 -7.16 7.74
N ASP A 84 15.00 -6.15 8.61
CA ASP A 84 14.44 -6.28 9.96
C ASP A 84 12.90 -6.33 9.93
N LEU A 85 12.30 -5.76 8.89
CA LEU A 85 10.85 -5.54 8.78
C LEU A 85 10.39 -5.54 7.32
N ILE A 86 9.19 -6.07 7.07
CA ILE A 86 8.51 -5.92 5.78
C ILE A 86 7.24 -5.10 5.99
N LEU A 87 7.08 -4.03 5.22
CA LEU A 87 5.87 -3.22 5.17
C LEU A 87 5.07 -3.59 3.92
N VAL A 88 3.81 -3.98 4.08
CA VAL A 88 2.90 -4.31 2.98
C VAL A 88 1.82 -3.25 2.89
N GLU A 89 1.76 -2.54 1.75
CA GLU A 89 0.67 -1.60 1.48
C GLU A 89 -0.55 -2.39 0.99
N GLN A 90 -1.63 -2.34 1.79
CA GLN A 90 -2.94 -2.94 1.60
C GLN A 90 -2.96 -4.47 1.53
N GLN A 91 -2.28 -5.07 0.56
CA GLN A 91 -2.21 -6.51 0.28
C GLN A 91 -1.05 -6.81 -0.66
N LEU A 92 -0.56 -8.06 -0.70
CA LEU A 92 0.53 -8.43 -1.60
C LEU A 92 0.06 -8.53 -3.06
N PHE A 93 -1.15 -9.06 -3.31
CA PHE A 93 -1.65 -9.41 -4.65
C PHE A 93 -3.15 -9.05 -4.84
N PRO A 94 -3.48 -7.87 -5.39
CA PRO A 94 -4.86 -7.36 -5.47
C PRO A 94 -5.92 -8.28 -6.09
N TYR A 95 -5.54 -9.16 -7.00
CA TYR A 95 -6.44 -10.04 -7.77
C TYR A 95 -6.42 -11.51 -7.31
N LEU A 96 -5.56 -11.88 -6.38
CA LEU A 96 -5.41 -13.27 -5.94
C LEU A 96 -6.15 -13.51 -4.61
N PRO A 97 -6.61 -14.74 -4.36
CA PRO A 97 -7.28 -15.09 -3.11
C PRO A 97 -6.30 -15.11 -1.92
N ALA A 98 -6.85 -15.05 -0.70
CA ALA A 98 -6.07 -14.98 0.54
C ALA A 98 -5.05 -16.11 0.68
N TRP A 99 -5.40 -17.34 0.31
CA TRP A 99 -4.53 -18.50 0.49
C TRP A 99 -3.23 -18.40 -0.30
N VAL A 100 -3.23 -17.76 -1.49
CA VAL A 100 -2.00 -17.51 -2.26
C VAL A 100 -1.11 -16.52 -1.51
N GLU A 101 -1.69 -15.44 -0.98
CA GLU A 101 -0.94 -14.45 -0.20
C GLU A 101 -0.36 -15.06 1.08
N LEU A 102 -1.14 -15.89 1.77
CA LEU A 102 -0.71 -16.58 2.99
C LEU A 102 0.41 -17.59 2.75
N ALA A 103 0.41 -18.27 1.59
CA ALA A 103 1.49 -19.17 1.19
C ALA A 103 2.81 -18.41 0.96
N LEU A 104 2.71 -17.20 0.39
CA LEU A 104 3.84 -16.34 0.11
C LEU A 104 4.23 -15.43 1.29
N TRP A 105 3.40 -15.35 2.34
CA TRP A 105 3.62 -14.46 3.49
C TRP A 105 4.99 -14.66 4.15
N PRO A 106 5.73 -13.59 4.47
CA PRO A 106 7.00 -13.70 5.18
C PRO A 106 6.81 -14.31 6.57
N ARG A 107 7.54 -15.40 6.86
CA ARG A 107 7.44 -16.11 8.15
C ARG A 107 8.54 -15.75 9.14
N ARG A 108 9.73 -15.38 8.65
CA ARG A 108 10.90 -15.07 9.49
C ARG A 108 10.98 -13.60 9.87
N ILE A 109 10.64 -12.72 8.94
CA ILE A 109 10.72 -11.27 9.12
C ILE A 109 9.32 -10.76 9.51
N PRO A 110 9.17 -9.99 10.62
CA PRO A 110 7.89 -9.44 11.00
C PRO A 110 7.33 -8.55 9.89
N THR A 111 6.02 -8.63 9.69
CA THR A 111 5.33 -7.88 8.64
C THR A 111 4.34 -6.89 9.25
N ILE A 112 4.38 -5.64 8.78
CA ILE A 112 3.36 -4.62 9.03
C ILE A 112 2.46 -4.54 7.81
N VAL A 113 1.15 -4.43 8.02
CA VAL A 113 0.19 -4.09 6.97
C VAL A 113 -0.27 -2.67 7.18
N GLU A 114 -0.16 -1.83 6.15
CA GLU A 114 -0.68 -0.46 6.15
C GLU A 114 -1.86 -0.36 5.19
N PHE A 115 -2.99 0.23 5.60
CA PHE A 115 -4.08 0.54 4.67
C PHE A 115 -4.88 1.78 5.09
N ASP A 116 -5.28 2.57 4.09
CA ASP A 116 -6.10 3.77 4.25
C ASP A 116 -7.46 3.67 3.55
N ASP A 117 -7.59 2.80 2.54
CA ASP A 117 -8.85 2.60 1.83
C ASP A 117 -9.72 1.53 2.49
N ALA A 118 -11.03 1.74 2.50
CA ALA A 118 -12.02 0.73 2.91
C ALA A 118 -12.23 -0.38 1.85
N ILE A 119 -11.14 -0.84 1.20
CA ILE A 119 -11.21 -1.89 0.17
C ILE A 119 -11.75 -3.21 0.71
N TYR A 120 -11.76 -3.46 2.02
CA TYR A 120 -12.42 -4.64 2.60
C TYR A 120 -13.94 -4.67 2.34
N LEU A 121 -14.56 -3.53 2.00
CA LEU A 121 -15.96 -3.47 1.62
C LEU A 121 -16.23 -3.94 0.18
N THR A 122 -15.19 -4.07 -0.66
CA THR A 122 -15.36 -4.55 -2.04
C THR A 122 -15.48 -6.06 -2.10
N ARG A 123 -16.15 -6.56 -3.15
CA ARG A 123 -16.44 -7.99 -3.34
C ARG A 123 -15.16 -8.83 -3.23
N GLY A 124 -15.15 -9.75 -2.28
CA GLY A 124 -14.04 -10.69 -2.04
C GLY A 124 -13.00 -10.21 -1.03
N HIS A 125 -12.72 -8.91 -0.95
CA HIS A 125 -11.70 -8.36 -0.04
C HIS A 125 -12.08 -8.48 1.43
N GLY A 126 -13.37 -8.38 1.77
CA GLY A 126 -13.84 -8.56 3.14
C GLY A 126 -13.60 -9.96 3.73
N LYS A 127 -13.49 -10.99 2.87
CA LYS A 127 -13.07 -12.33 3.29
C LYS A 127 -11.54 -12.46 3.33
N LYS A 128 -10.84 -11.71 2.48
CA LYS A 128 -9.40 -11.83 2.27
C LYS A 128 -8.57 -11.06 3.28
N LEU A 129 -8.80 -9.75 3.41
CA LEU A 129 -7.95 -8.86 4.22
C LEU A 129 -7.89 -9.25 5.71
N PRO A 130 -8.97 -9.74 6.34
CA PRO A 130 -8.89 -10.30 7.69
C PRO A 130 -7.82 -11.37 7.89
N HIS A 131 -7.52 -12.18 6.86
CA HIS A 131 -6.45 -13.16 6.96
C HIS A 131 -5.06 -12.52 6.99
N LEU A 132 -4.85 -11.45 6.22
CA LEU A 132 -3.58 -10.71 6.22
C LEU A 132 -3.39 -9.96 7.55
N TRP A 133 -4.42 -9.27 8.02
CA TRP A 133 -4.39 -8.52 9.28
C TRP A 133 -4.03 -9.41 10.47
N ARG A 134 -4.57 -10.64 10.50
CA ARG A 134 -4.26 -11.63 11.54
C ARG A 134 -2.81 -12.12 11.50
N ARG A 135 -2.17 -12.11 10.32
CA ARG A 135 -0.75 -12.50 10.18
C ARG A 135 0.21 -11.35 10.37
N ALA A 136 -0.26 -10.11 10.32
CA ALA A 136 0.56 -8.94 10.54
C ALA A 136 0.95 -8.81 12.01
N ARG A 137 2.20 -8.39 12.25
CA ARG A 137 2.71 -8.05 13.59
C ARG A 137 2.10 -6.74 14.10
N LEU A 138 1.79 -5.83 13.18
CA LEU A 138 1.09 -4.56 13.40
C LEU A 138 0.27 -4.23 12.14
N VAL A 139 -0.91 -3.67 12.34
CA VAL A 139 -1.71 -3.07 11.28
C VAL A 139 -1.75 -1.57 11.47
N ILE A 140 -1.33 -0.80 10.48
CA ILE A 140 -1.42 0.67 10.47
C ILE A 140 -2.65 1.06 9.67
N VAL A 141 -3.49 1.92 10.24
CA VAL A 141 -4.70 2.43 9.59
C VAL A 141 -4.75 3.94 9.62
N GLY A 142 -5.44 4.56 8.66
CA GLY A 142 -5.53 6.02 8.57
C GLY A 142 -6.55 6.69 9.48
N ASN A 143 -7.49 5.94 10.08
CA ASN A 143 -8.49 6.53 10.96
C ASN A 143 -9.15 5.46 11.86
N ARG A 144 -9.99 5.92 12.79
CA ARG A 144 -10.72 5.05 13.73
C ARG A 144 -11.78 4.17 13.07
N PHE A 145 -12.33 4.57 11.92
CA PHE A 145 -13.29 3.74 11.20
C PHE A 145 -12.62 2.48 10.63
N LEU A 146 -11.44 2.63 10.03
CA LEU A 146 -10.64 1.51 9.53
C LEU A 146 -10.09 0.64 10.67
N GLU A 147 -9.74 1.26 11.79
CA GLU A 147 -9.34 0.55 13.02
C GLU A 147 -10.44 -0.40 13.49
N GLN A 148 -11.69 0.08 13.56
CA GLN A 148 -12.84 -0.74 13.98
C GLN A 148 -13.01 -1.98 13.09
N ALA A 149 -12.77 -1.85 11.78
CA ALA A 149 -12.84 -2.97 10.85
C ALA A 149 -11.70 -3.98 11.04
N ALA A 150 -10.48 -3.53 11.37
CA ALA A 150 -9.32 -4.40 11.56
C ALA A 150 -9.27 -5.05 12.95
N ARG A 151 -9.84 -4.41 13.97
CA ARG A 151 -9.77 -4.79 15.39
C ARG A 151 -10.17 -6.23 15.70
N PRO A 152 -11.21 -6.83 15.07
CA PRO A 152 -11.56 -8.24 15.32
C PRO A 152 -10.54 -9.25 14.77
N HIS A 153 -9.53 -8.80 14.02
CA HIS A 153 -8.64 -9.67 13.25
C HIS A 153 -7.16 -9.42 13.52
N ALA A 154 -6.76 -8.18 13.78
CA ALA A 154 -5.37 -7.80 14.02
C ALA A 154 -5.00 -7.93 15.50
N GLY A 155 -3.79 -8.43 15.79
CA GLY A 155 -3.27 -8.51 17.16
C GLY A 155 -2.83 -7.15 17.72
N GLN A 156 -2.34 -6.25 16.87
CA GLN A 156 -1.97 -4.88 17.22
C GLN A 156 -2.36 -3.93 16.09
N ILE A 157 -2.84 -2.74 16.46
CA ILE A 157 -3.24 -1.70 15.52
C ILE A 157 -2.65 -0.36 15.95
N ALA A 158 -2.18 0.42 14.99
CA ALA A 158 -1.81 1.82 15.18
C ALA A 158 -2.62 2.70 14.22
N VAL A 159 -3.21 3.78 14.74
CA VAL A 159 -3.90 4.78 13.92
C VAL A 159 -2.92 5.90 13.61
N ILE A 160 -2.53 6.01 12.34
CA ILE A 160 -1.68 7.09 11.84
C ILE A 160 -2.47 7.80 10.74
N PRO A 161 -3.04 8.98 10.99
CA PRO A 161 -3.80 9.71 9.99
C PRO A 161 -3.02 10.02 8.72
N THR A 162 -3.73 10.15 7.61
CA THR A 162 -3.15 10.69 6.38
C THR A 162 -2.93 12.17 6.56
N THR A 163 -1.67 12.58 6.53
CA THR A 163 -1.23 13.97 6.70
C THR A 163 -0.67 14.51 5.40
N VAL A 164 -0.42 15.81 5.35
CA VAL A 164 0.28 16.46 4.25
C VAL A 164 1.53 17.15 4.76
N ASP A 165 2.59 17.04 3.98
CA ASP A 165 3.83 17.78 4.19
C ASP A 165 3.61 19.25 3.81
N LEU A 166 3.59 20.14 4.82
CA LEU A 166 3.35 21.57 4.62
C LEU A 166 4.43 22.26 3.79
N ALA A 167 5.64 21.69 3.68
CA ALA A 167 6.67 22.24 2.80
C ALA A 167 6.32 22.08 1.31
N ARG A 168 5.36 21.20 0.96
CA ARG A 168 4.92 20.97 -0.42
C ARG A 168 3.73 21.84 -0.82
N TYR A 169 3.06 22.48 0.13
CA TYR A 169 1.83 23.21 -0.12
C TYR A 169 1.90 24.60 0.49
N GLU A 170 1.71 25.61 -0.35
CA GLU A 170 1.49 26.96 0.14
C GLU A 170 0.04 27.11 0.62
N ALA A 171 -0.14 27.70 1.80
CA ALA A 171 -1.47 28.01 2.31
C ALA A 171 -2.13 29.05 1.40
N ALA A 172 -3.19 28.66 0.69
CA ALA A 172 -3.99 29.60 -0.08
C ALA A 172 -4.64 30.63 0.87
N ARG A 173 -4.41 31.93 0.64
CA ARG A 173 -5.11 32.99 1.37
C ARG A 173 -6.63 32.85 1.13
N ALA A 174 -7.42 32.92 2.20
CA ALA A 174 -8.88 32.72 2.22
C ALA A 174 -9.70 33.65 1.30
N THR A 175 -9.07 34.62 0.64
CA THR A 175 -9.71 35.67 -0.15
C THR A 175 -10.32 35.18 -1.49
N GLN A 176 -9.96 33.99 -1.98
CA GLN A 176 -10.45 33.51 -3.29
C GLN A 176 -11.74 32.68 -3.26
N LEU A 177 -12.20 32.21 -2.10
CA LEU A 177 -13.39 31.35 -2.00
C LEU A 177 -14.72 32.12 -2.03
N ARG A 178 -14.72 33.45 -1.88
CA ARG A 178 -15.94 34.28 -1.86
C ARG A 178 -16.40 34.80 -3.24
N ARG A 179 -15.70 34.50 -4.34
CA ARG A 179 -16.01 35.03 -5.69
C ARG A 179 -16.73 34.05 -6.62
N ARG A 180 -17.22 32.91 -6.12
CA ARG A 180 -17.92 31.89 -6.95
C ARG A 180 -19.17 31.30 -6.25
N ALA A 181 -19.90 32.12 -5.49
CA ALA A 181 -21.25 31.82 -5.06
C ALA A 181 -22.23 32.72 -5.81
#